data_AF-A0A1B8XSH8-F1
#
_entry.id   AF-A0A1B8XSH8-F1
#
_cell.length_a   1.000
_cell.length_b   1.000
_cell.length_c   1.000
_cell.angle_alpha   90.00
_cell.angle_beta   90.00
_cell.angle_gamma   90.00
#
_symmetry.space_group_name_H-M   'P 1'
#
loop_
_entity.id
_entity.type
_entity.pdbx_description
1 polymer ?
#
loop_
_entity_poly.entity_id
_entity_poly.type
_entity_poly.pdbx_seq_one_letter_code
_entity_poly.pdbx_strand_id
1 'polypeptide(L)' 'MKVKVISVLDDNYMYLVIEEHTRDAIAVDASVAKKLLEIVPKEGANLKAILTTHHHL' A
#
# COMPACT_ATOMS: atom_id res chain seq x y z
N MET A 1 1.60 12.81 -7.43
CA MET A 1 1.88 11.60 -6.59
C MET A 1 1.08 11.71 -5.30
N LYS A 2 0.31 10.66 -4.98
CA LYS A 2 -0.52 10.58 -3.77
C LYS A 2 0.01 9.48 -2.84
N VAL A 3 0.11 9.75 -1.54
CA VAL A 3 0.45 8.75 -0.52
C VAL A 3 -0.76 8.50 0.36
N LYS A 4 -1.22 7.25 0.45
CA LYS A 4 -2.26 6.84 1.36
C LYS A 4 -1.67 6.03 2.51
N VAL A 5 -1.86 6.54 3.72
CA VAL A 5 -1.49 5.86 4.96
C VAL A 5 -2.57 4.83 5.31
N ILE A 6 -2.14 3.62 5.66
CA ILE A 6 -3.01 2.51 6.02
C ILE A 6 -2.57 1.98 7.38
N SER A 7 -3.32 2.30 8.44
CA SER A 7 -3.07 1.74 9.76
C SER A 7 -3.28 0.22 9.77
N VAL A 8 -2.30 -0.49 10.32
CA VAL A 8 -2.29 -1.95 10.46
C VAL A 8 -1.70 -2.36 11.80
N LEU A 9 -2.07 -3.55 12.27
CA LEU A 9 -1.67 -4.04 13.59
C LEU A 9 -2.03 -2.98 14.67
N ASP A 10 -1.23 -2.87 15.73
CA ASP A 10 -1.50 -1.96 16.83
C ASP A 10 -0.92 -0.55 16.58
N ASP A 11 0.28 -0.46 16.02
CA ASP A 11 1.02 0.80 15.83
C ASP A 11 1.78 0.91 14.50
N ASN A 12 1.56 -0.02 13.57
CA ASN A 12 2.23 -0.04 12.28
C ASN A 12 1.43 0.67 11.18
N TYR A 13 2.15 1.03 10.12
CA TYR A 13 1.57 1.61 8.91
C TYR A 13 2.10 0.90 7.68
N MET A 14 1.19 0.65 6.74
CA MET A 14 1.52 0.41 5.35
C MET A 14 1.25 1.69 4.56
N TYR A 15 1.88 1.83 3.40
CA TYR A 15 1.64 2.96 2.51
C TYR A 15 1.27 2.47 1.13
N LEU A 16 0.24 3.08 0.53
CA LEU A 16 -0.04 2.94 -0.89
C LEU A 16 0.38 4.24 -1.58
N VAL A 17 1.46 4.17 -2.35
CA VAL A 17 1.96 5.29 -3.15
C VAL A 17 1.38 5.16 -4.55
N ILE A 18 0.65 6.17 -5.00
CA ILE A 18 -0.12 6.14 -6.25
C ILE A 18 0.38 7.27 -7.17
N GLU A 19 0.74 6.91 -8.39
CA GLU A 19 0.95 7.83 -9.50
C GLU A 19 -0.42 8.29 -10.01
N GLU A 20 -0.63 9.60 -10.16
CA GLU A 20 -1.98 10.15 -10.32
C GLU A 20 -2.54 9.98 -11.73
N HIS A 21 -1.68 9.94 -12.75
CA HIS A 21 -2.08 9.84 -14.15
C HIS A 21 -2.32 8.39 -14.58
N THR A 22 -1.37 7.49 -14.32
CA THR A 22 -1.44 6.08 -14.71
C THR A 22 -2.24 5.24 -13.71
N ARG A 23 -2.43 5.76 -12.50
CA ARG A 23 -2.97 5.04 -11.34
C ARG A 23 -2.08 3.88 -10.88
N ASP A 24 -0.87 3.76 -11.39
CA ASP A 24 0.08 2.75 -10.94
C ASP A 24 0.44 3.00 -9.48
N ALA A 25 0.57 1.91 -8.73
CA ALA A 25 0.80 1.99 -7.30
C ALA A 25 1.81 0.97 -6.80
N ILE A 26 2.49 1.36 -5.73
CA ILE A 26 3.40 0.51 -4.96
C ILE A 26 2.91 0.48 -3.52
N ALA A 27 2.86 -0.73 -2.95
CA ALA A 27 2.60 -0.91 -1.53
C ALA A 27 3.92 -0.97 -0.77
N VAL A 28 4.09 -0.13 0.25
CA VAL A 28 5.23 -0.14 1.15
C VAL A 28 4.84 -0.88 2.43
N ASP A 29 5.67 -1.84 2.84
CA ASP A 29 5.49 -2.67 4.04
C ASP A 29 4.11 -3.30 4.14
N ALA A 30 3.74 -4.09 3.14
CA ALA A 30 2.45 -4.75 3.01
C ALA A 30 2.20 -5.90 4.03
N SER A 31 2.39 -5.66 5.33
CA SER A 31 2.31 -6.65 6.42
C SER A 31 0.92 -7.28 6.60
N VAL A 32 -0.14 -6.57 6.24
CA VAL A 32 -1.53 -7.08 6.29
C VAL A 32 -2.17 -7.09 4.90
N ALA A 33 -1.97 -8.19 4.17
CA ALA A 33 -2.43 -8.36 2.79
C ALA A 33 -3.94 -8.08 2.60
N LYS A 34 -4.78 -8.46 3.56
CA LYS A 34 -6.25 -8.23 3.49
C LYS A 34 -6.59 -6.74 3.36
N LYS A 35 -5.93 -5.88 4.13
CA LYS A 35 -6.15 -4.42 4.07
C LYS A 35 -5.76 -3.86 2.70
N LEU A 36 -4.66 -4.36 2.13
CA LEU A 36 -4.21 -3.95 0.80
C LEU A 36 -5.22 -4.35 -0.29
N LEU A 37 -5.71 -5.60 -0.25
CA LEU A 37 -6.73 -6.11 -1.19
C LEU A 37 -8.05 -5.33 -1.14
N GLU A 38 -8.41 -4.78 0.02
CA GLU A 38 -9.60 -3.94 0.17
C GLU A 38 -9.39 -2.50 -0.34
N ILE A 39 -8.19 -1.94 -0.17
CA ILE A 39 -7.92 -0.52 -0.41
C ILE A 39 -7.51 -0.25 -1.87
N VAL A 40 -6.72 -1.13 -2.48
CA VAL A 40 -6.26 -0.95 -3.88
C VAL A 40 -7.43 -0.75 -4.85
N PRO A 41 -8.51 -1.57 -4.83
CA PRO A 41 -9.67 -1.34 -5.69
C PRO A 41 -10.46 -0.08 -5.32
N LYS A 42 -10.59 0.25 -4.03
CA LYS A 42 -11.30 1.47 -3.57
C LYS A 42 -10.61 2.74 -4.04
N GLU A 43 -9.28 2.73 -4.11
CA GLU A 43 -8.51 3.83 -4.65
C GLU A 43 -8.45 3.80 -6.17
N GLY A 44 -9.00 2.80 -6.87
CA GLY A 44 -8.87 2.67 -8.32
C GLY A 44 -7.39 2.67 -8.75
N ALA A 45 -6.56 1.93 -8.00
CA ALA A 45 -5.11 1.86 -8.20
C ALA A 45 -4.70 0.54 -8.84
N ASN A 46 -3.64 0.58 -9.65
CA ASN A 46 -3.03 -0.56 -10.31
C ASN A 46 -1.77 -0.97 -9.54
N LEU A 47 -1.88 -1.92 -8.60
CA LEU A 47 -0.73 -2.37 -7.82
C LEU A 47 0.30 -3.08 -8.72
N LYS A 48 1.52 -2.53 -8.78
CA LYS A 48 2.63 -3.05 -9.61
C LYS A 48 3.70 -3.77 -8.83
N ALA A 49 3.95 -3.34 -7.60
CA ALA A 49 5.02 -3.89 -6.79
C ALA A 49 4.74 -3.72 -5.29
N ILE A 50 5.49 -4.48 -4.50
CA ILE A 50 5.59 -4.35 -3.05
C ILE A 50 7.04 -3.95 -2.73
N LEU A 51 7.21 -2.90 -1.94
CA LEU A 51 8.48 -2.46 -1.41
C LEU A 51 8.54 -2.81 0.07
N THR A 52 9.37 -3.79 0.40
CA THR A 52 9.63 -4.19 1.78
C THR A 52 10.82 -3.42 2.33
N THR A 53 10.66 -2.72 3.45
CA THR A 53 11.74 -1.93 4.04
C THR A 53 12.76 -2.81 4.76
N HIS A 54 12.30 -3.85 5.46
CA HIS A 54 13.13 -4.77 6.24
C HIS A 54 12.41 -6.10 6.47
N HIS A 55 13.10 -7.08 7.05
CA HIS A 55 12.64 -8.47 7.15
C HIS A 55 11.99 -8.82 8.51
N HIS A 56 11.61 -7.83 9.31
CA HIS A 56 10.84 -8.13 10.53
C HIS A 56 9.43 -8.59 10.16
N LEU A 57 8.84 -9.37 11.05
CA LEU A 57 7.46 -9.84 10.97
C LEU A 57 6.51 -8.80 11.57
#